data_AF-A0A8J3QWY1-F1
#
_entry.id   AF-A0A8J3QWY1-F1
#
_cell.length_a   1.000
_cell.length_b   1.000
_cell.length_c   1.000
_cell.angle_alpha   90.00
_cell.angle_beta   90.00
_cell.angle_gamma   90.00
#
_symmetry.space_group_name_H-M   'P 1'
#
loop_
_entity.id
_entity.type
_entity.pdbx_description
1 polymer ?
#
loop_
_entity_poly.entity_id
_entity_poly.type
_entity_poly.pdbx_seq_one_letter_code
_entity_poly.pdbx_strand_id
1 'polypeptide(L)'
;MKYPTDSGLLASAVVKIGRVVRRIKAAAAASRTRFRDRGRAGARRVRRIASTLRLRGAEARQETQATVFRITGELAALVDRAATETTAVARNARRFLRALHINGRARGRLVRAVNELDTLLVRAARLTAQARVRLGGGKPDSATRLVSLHDPQARPIRKGRIDRPVEFGY
;
A
#
# COMPACT_ATOMS: atom_id res chain seq x y z
N MET A 1 22.66 3.50 -0.17
CA MET A 1 21.54 4.28 0.41
C MET A 1 20.22 3.59 0.08
N LYS A 2 19.55 2.95 1.04
CA LYS A 2 18.25 2.29 0.82
C LYS A 2 17.14 3.34 0.81
N TYR A 3 16.54 3.53 -0.36
CA TYR A 3 15.28 4.23 -0.63
C TYR A 3 14.29 4.09 0.55
N PRO A 4 13.47 5.11 0.87
CA PRO A 4 12.42 4.94 1.86
C PRO A 4 11.51 3.80 1.40
N THR A 5 11.60 2.68 2.12
CA THR A 5 10.96 1.38 1.79
C THR A 5 9.45 1.52 1.62
N ASP A 6 8.89 2.61 2.11
CA ASP A 6 7.45 2.86 2.13
C ASP A 6 6.93 3.32 0.77
N SER A 7 7.73 3.97 -0.09
CA SER A 7 7.26 4.49 -1.39
C SER A 7 6.74 3.37 -2.31
N GLY A 8 7.48 2.27 -2.42
CA GLY A 8 7.08 1.08 -3.17
C GLY A 8 5.86 0.38 -2.55
N LEU A 9 5.81 0.30 -1.21
CA LEU A 9 4.68 -0.30 -0.48
C LEU A 9 3.40 0.53 -0.62
N LEU A 10 3.49 1.86 -0.53
CA LEU A 10 2.36 2.77 -0.74
C LEU A 10 1.81 2.65 -2.15
N ALA A 11 2.67 2.66 -3.17
CA ALA A 11 2.23 2.49 -4.56
C ALA A 11 1.58 1.12 -4.79
N SER A 12 2.17 0.06 -4.23
CA SER A 12 1.61 -1.30 -4.28
C SER A 12 0.25 -1.39 -3.59
N ALA A 13 0.06 -0.70 -2.45
CA ALA A 13 -1.21 -0.65 -1.74
C ALA A 13 -2.31 -0.02 -2.61
N VAL A 14 -2.03 1.10 -3.28
CA VAL A 14 -3.00 1.74 -4.20
C VAL A 14 -3.42 0.78 -5.32
N VAL A 15 -2.45 0.11 -5.95
CA VAL A 15 -2.71 -0.84 -7.04
C VAL A 15 -3.54 -2.03 -6.54
N LYS A 16 -3.20 -2.58 -5.37
CA LYS A 16 -3.87 -3.75 -4.81
C LYS A 16 -5.31 -3.44 -4.39
N ILE A 17 -5.55 -2.28 -3.76
CA ILE A 17 -6.90 -1.76 -3.48
C ILE A 17 -7.72 -1.72 -4.78
N GLY A 18 -7.18 -1.10 -5.84
CA GLY A 18 -7.88 -1.01 -7.13
C GLY A 18 -8.20 -2.37 -7.75
N ARG A 19 -7.29 -3.35 -7.68
CA ARG A 19 -7.52 -4.71 -8.18
C ARG A 19 -8.63 -5.43 -7.40
N VAL A 20 -8.65 -5.32 -6.07
CA VAL A 20 -9.69 -5.95 -5.24
C VAL A 20 -11.05 -5.33 -5.48
N VAL A 21 -11.13 -3.99 -5.55
CA VAL A 21 -12.37 -3.28 -5.87
C VAL A 21 -12.92 -3.70 -7.24
N ARG A 22 -12.06 -3.87 -8.26
CA ARG A 22 -12.48 -4.38 -9.57
C ARG A 22 -13.06 -5.79 -9.49
N ARG A 23 -12.44 -6.69 -8.72
CA ARG A 23 -12.97 -8.06 -8.52
C ARG A 23 -14.34 -8.05 -7.83
N ILE A 24 -14.51 -7.21 -6.81
CA ILE A 24 -15.79 -7.03 -6.10
C ILE A 24 -16.87 -6.54 -7.08
N LYS A 25 -16.58 -5.48 -7.84
CA LYS A 25 -17.52 -4.93 -8.82
C LYS A 25 -17.85 -5.89 -9.96
N ALA A 26 -16.89 -6.70 -10.42
CA ALA A 26 -17.12 -7.73 -11.43
C ALA A 26 -18.08 -8.83 -10.95
N ALA A 27 -18.18 -9.06 -9.64
CA ALA A 27 -19.18 -9.93 -9.03
C ALA A 27 -20.54 -9.23 -8.81
N ALA A 28 -20.78 -8.10 -9.48
CA ALA A 28 -21.93 -7.19 -9.30
C ALA A 28 -22.09 -6.58 -7.90
N ALA A 29 -21.26 -6.97 -6.94
CA ALA A 29 -21.22 -6.41 -5.60
C ALA A 29 -20.70 -4.96 -5.68
N ALA A 30 -21.55 -4.00 -5.30
CA ALA A 30 -21.22 -2.57 -5.33
C ALA A 30 -20.95 -1.97 -6.74
N SER A 31 -21.51 -2.54 -7.81
CA SER A 31 -21.33 -2.07 -9.20
C SER A 31 -21.59 -0.58 -9.39
N ARG A 32 -22.65 -0.04 -8.77
CA ARG A 32 -23.04 1.39 -8.82
C ARG A 32 -22.21 2.31 -7.91
N THR A 33 -21.30 1.78 -7.11
CA THR A 33 -20.50 2.60 -6.18
C THR A 33 -19.36 3.25 -6.93
N ARG A 34 -19.23 4.58 -6.88
CA ARG A 34 -18.11 5.28 -7.53
C ARG A 34 -16.78 4.90 -6.87
N PHE A 35 -15.77 4.66 -7.69
CA PHE A 35 -14.40 4.40 -7.25
C PHE A 35 -13.44 4.80 -8.36
N ARG A 36 -12.39 5.57 -8.05
CA ARG A 36 -11.38 5.97 -9.02
C ARG A 36 -10.09 5.17 -8.82
N ASP A 37 -9.68 4.41 -9.83
CA ASP A 37 -8.40 3.70 -9.82
C ASP A 37 -7.23 4.70 -9.85
N ARG A 38 -6.45 4.68 -8.77
CA ARG A 38 -5.27 5.55 -8.57
C ARG A 38 -3.95 4.84 -8.84
N GLY A 39 -3.95 3.59 -9.32
CA GLY A 39 -2.73 2.82 -9.57
C GLY A 39 -1.76 3.52 -10.53
N ARG A 40 -2.28 4.12 -11.61
CA ARG A 40 -1.48 4.93 -12.54
C ARG A 40 -0.87 6.16 -11.87
N ALA A 41 -1.61 6.81 -10.98
CA ALA A 41 -1.11 7.96 -10.23
C ALA A 41 0.02 7.55 -9.27
N GLY A 42 -0.11 6.41 -8.59
CA GLY A 42 0.95 5.84 -7.75
C GLY A 42 2.20 5.47 -8.54
N ALA A 43 2.06 4.75 -9.65
CA ALA A 43 3.17 4.38 -10.52
C ALA A 43 3.94 5.59 -11.06
N ARG A 44 3.24 6.69 -11.40
CA ARG A 44 3.89 7.95 -11.79
C ARG A 44 4.76 8.54 -10.68
N ARG A 45 4.33 8.49 -9.40
CA ARG A 45 5.15 8.96 -8.28
C ARG A 45 6.40 8.12 -8.08
N VAL A 46 6.29 6.80 -8.15
CA VAL A 46 7.44 5.90 -8.05
C VAL A 46 8.46 6.19 -9.15
N ARG A 47 8.01 6.36 -10.39
CA ARG A 47 8.89 6.75 -11.50
C ARG A 47 9.55 8.11 -11.28
N ARG A 48 8.83 9.10 -10.75
CA ARG A 48 9.41 10.40 -10.36
C ARG A 48 10.52 10.23 -9.32
N ILE A 49 10.29 9.43 -8.26
CA ILE A 49 11.32 9.12 -7.25
C ILE A 49 12.56 8.48 -7.90
N ALA A 50 12.36 7.47 -8.74
CA ALA A 50 13.47 6.78 -9.41
C ALA A 50 14.25 7.73 -10.34
N SER A 51 13.58 8.63 -11.05
CA SER A 51 14.20 9.65 -11.89
C SER A 51 14.98 10.66 -11.05
N THR A 52 14.41 11.20 -9.97
CA THR A 52 15.10 12.13 -9.05
C THR A 52 16.40 11.54 -8.50
N LEU A 53 16.40 10.24 -8.18
CA LEU A 53 17.55 9.56 -7.61
C LEU A 53 18.63 9.20 -8.64
N ARG A 54 18.27 9.12 -9.93
CA ARG A 54 19.23 8.88 -11.03
C ARG A 54 19.99 10.14 -11.46
N LEU A 55 19.38 11.32 -11.32
CA LEU A 55 19.87 12.55 -11.93
C LEU A 55 20.81 13.38 -11.04
N ARG A 56 21.06 12.98 -9.78
CA ARG A 56 21.70 13.86 -8.79
C ARG A 56 22.92 13.22 -8.12
N GLY A 57 24.07 13.90 -8.25
CA GLY A 57 25.34 13.57 -7.60
C GLY A 57 25.36 13.90 -6.10
N ALA A 58 26.50 13.63 -5.45
CA ALA A 58 26.67 13.72 -3.99
C ALA A 58 26.37 15.12 -3.39
N GLU A 59 26.57 16.19 -4.15
CA GLU A 59 26.34 17.58 -3.71
C GLU A 59 24.85 17.93 -3.58
N ALA A 60 23.96 17.30 -4.35
CA ALA A 60 22.52 17.57 -4.33
C ALA A 60 21.73 16.61 -3.41
N ARG A 61 22.39 15.92 -2.47
CA ARG A 61 21.79 14.88 -1.61
C ARG A 61 20.61 15.40 -0.79
N GLN A 62 20.73 16.57 -0.18
CA GLN A 62 19.67 17.13 0.68
C GLN A 62 18.42 17.47 -0.13
N GLU A 63 18.59 18.13 -1.28
CA GLU A 63 17.49 18.51 -2.17
C GLU A 63 16.81 17.27 -2.80
N THR A 64 17.61 16.26 -3.15
CA THR A 64 17.14 14.94 -3.60
C THR A 64 16.27 14.29 -2.53
N GLN A 65 16.75 14.27 -1.28
CA GLN A 65 16.04 13.68 -0.15
C GLN A 65 14.72 14.41 0.13
N ALA A 66 14.72 15.74 0.12
CA ALA A 66 13.52 16.56 0.28
C ALA A 66 12.48 16.26 -0.81
N THR A 67 12.93 16.14 -2.07
CA THR A 67 12.05 15.80 -3.19
C THR A 67 11.45 14.40 -3.04
N VAL A 68 12.24 13.40 -2.64
CA VAL A 68 11.77 12.03 -2.40
C VAL A 68 10.75 12.00 -1.25
N PHE A 69 10.99 12.73 -0.16
CA PHE A 69 10.03 12.86 0.93
C PHE A 69 8.72 13.50 0.49
N ARG A 70 8.78 14.61 -0.25
CA ARG A 70 7.58 15.25 -0.82
C ARG A 70 6.76 14.27 -1.66
N ILE A 71 7.40 13.52 -2.56
CA ILE A 71 6.70 12.54 -3.40
C ILE A 71 6.16 11.35 -2.58
N THR A 72 6.85 10.95 -1.51
CA THR A 72 6.38 9.93 -0.57
C THR A 72 5.13 10.41 0.17
N GLY A 73 5.07 11.68 0.57
CA GLY A 73 3.86 12.30 1.11
C GLY A 73 2.69 12.30 0.12
N GLU A 74 2.94 12.63 -1.15
CA GLU A 74 1.93 12.52 -2.21
C GLU A 74 1.38 11.09 -2.36
N LEU A 75 2.25 10.08 -2.24
CA LEU A 75 1.86 8.67 -2.28
C LEU A 75 1.00 8.28 -1.09
N ALA A 76 1.36 8.71 0.12
CA ALA A 76 0.55 8.47 1.32
C ALA A 76 -0.86 9.07 1.16
N ALA A 77 -0.95 10.31 0.68
CA ALA A 77 -2.23 10.97 0.40
C ALA A 77 -3.05 10.28 -0.72
N LEU A 78 -2.40 9.58 -1.67
CA LEU A 78 -3.12 8.76 -2.66
C LEU A 78 -3.67 7.48 -2.05
N VAL A 79 -2.93 6.85 -1.14
CA VAL A 79 -3.39 5.67 -0.39
C VAL A 79 -4.58 6.03 0.48
N ASP A 80 -4.49 7.11 1.27
CA ASP A 80 -5.59 7.55 2.13
C ASP A 80 -6.87 7.81 1.32
N ARG A 81 -6.77 8.56 0.22
CA ARG A 81 -7.93 8.82 -0.67
C ARG A 81 -8.52 7.54 -1.26
N ALA A 82 -7.67 6.62 -1.71
CA ALA A 82 -8.13 5.33 -2.24
C ALA A 82 -8.83 4.50 -1.15
N ALA A 83 -8.28 4.49 0.06
CA ALA A 83 -8.85 3.78 1.20
C ALA A 83 -10.23 4.36 1.60
N THR A 84 -10.33 5.69 1.74
CA THR A 84 -11.58 6.39 2.07
C THR A 84 -12.68 6.09 1.05
N GLU A 85 -12.42 6.22 -0.25
CA GLU A 85 -13.42 5.91 -1.30
C GLU A 85 -13.86 4.45 -1.27
N THR A 86 -12.97 3.55 -0.87
CA THR A 86 -13.22 2.11 -0.87
C THR A 86 -14.11 1.67 0.30
N THR A 87 -14.26 2.49 1.35
CA THR A 87 -15.17 2.20 2.48
C THR A 87 -16.61 1.98 2.01
N ALA A 88 -17.09 2.77 1.05
CA ALA A 88 -18.43 2.62 0.47
C ALA A 88 -18.57 1.32 -0.33
N VAL A 89 -17.52 0.93 -1.07
CA VAL A 89 -17.47 -0.33 -1.81
C VAL A 89 -17.55 -1.51 -0.85
N ALA A 90 -16.74 -1.51 0.21
CA ALA A 90 -16.73 -2.58 1.22
C ALA A 90 -18.10 -2.72 1.91
N ARG A 91 -18.70 -1.59 2.31
CA ARG A 91 -20.05 -1.56 2.91
C ARG A 91 -21.12 -2.13 1.97
N ASN A 92 -21.14 -1.69 0.71
CA ASN A 92 -22.13 -2.16 -0.27
C ASN A 92 -21.91 -3.62 -0.66
N ALA A 93 -20.66 -4.09 -0.74
CA ALA A 93 -20.34 -5.48 -0.98
C ALA A 93 -20.79 -6.39 0.19
N ARG A 94 -20.62 -5.95 1.44
CA ARG A 94 -21.16 -6.65 2.62
C ARG A 94 -22.68 -6.69 2.61
N ARG A 95 -23.36 -5.59 2.27
CA ARG A 95 -24.82 -5.57 2.14
C ARG A 95 -25.28 -6.56 1.07
N PHE A 96 -24.60 -6.58 -0.07
CA PHE A 96 -24.87 -7.51 -1.16
C PHE A 96 -24.70 -8.97 -0.71
N LEU A 97 -23.62 -9.31 0.02
CA LEU A 97 -23.40 -10.65 0.58
C LEU A 97 -24.51 -11.11 1.54
N ARG A 98 -25.10 -10.19 2.31
CA ARG A 98 -26.24 -10.49 3.19
C ARG A 98 -27.55 -10.70 2.43
N ALA A 99 -27.79 -9.92 1.39
CA ALA A 99 -29.01 -10.00 0.57
C ALA A 99 -28.98 -11.13 -0.47
N LEU A 100 -27.80 -11.67 -0.78
CA LEU A 100 -27.63 -12.71 -1.78
C LEU A 100 -28.05 -14.09 -1.26
N HIS A 101 -29.00 -14.70 -1.97
CA HIS A 101 -29.30 -16.14 -1.92
C HIS A 101 -28.35 -16.98 -2.80
N ILE A 102 -27.21 -16.42 -3.23
CA ILE A 102 -26.23 -17.16 -4.02
C ILE A 102 -25.36 -18.00 -3.08
N ASN A 103 -25.33 -19.31 -3.34
CA ASN A 103 -24.54 -20.31 -2.62
C ASN A 103 -23.31 -20.75 -3.44
N GLY A 104 -22.39 -21.45 -2.78
CA GLY A 104 -21.25 -22.10 -3.45
C GLY A 104 -20.09 -21.17 -3.83
N ARG A 105 -19.34 -21.57 -4.88
CA ARG A 105 -18.01 -21.01 -5.20
C ARG A 105 -18.00 -19.50 -5.45
N ALA A 106 -19.06 -18.96 -6.07
CA ALA A 106 -19.17 -17.53 -6.36
C ALA A 106 -19.26 -16.68 -5.08
N ARG A 107 -20.10 -17.09 -4.12
CA ARG A 107 -20.20 -16.47 -2.79
C ARG A 107 -18.85 -16.50 -2.07
N GLY A 108 -18.20 -17.66 -2.05
CA GLY A 108 -16.89 -17.83 -1.41
C GLY A 108 -15.81 -16.91 -1.99
N ARG A 109 -15.78 -16.72 -3.32
CA ARG A 109 -14.85 -15.77 -3.97
C ARG A 109 -15.13 -14.32 -3.55
N LEU A 110 -16.40 -13.92 -3.47
CA LEU A 110 -16.75 -12.56 -3.06
C LEU A 110 -16.42 -12.31 -1.58
N VAL A 111 -16.73 -13.26 -0.69
CA VAL A 111 -16.35 -13.18 0.73
C VAL A 111 -14.83 -12.99 0.88
N ARG A 112 -14.03 -13.79 0.17
CA ARG A 112 -12.57 -13.66 0.18
C ARG A 112 -12.11 -12.29 -0.33
N ALA A 113 -12.71 -11.77 -1.40
CA ALA A 113 -12.36 -10.46 -1.93
C ALA A 113 -12.70 -9.32 -0.94
N VAL A 114 -13.83 -9.41 -0.24
CA VAL A 114 -14.21 -8.43 0.80
C VAL A 114 -13.27 -8.50 2.00
N ASN A 115 -12.94 -9.70 2.49
CA ASN A 115 -12.00 -9.87 3.60
C ASN A 115 -10.59 -9.40 3.25
N GLU A 116 -10.13 -9.68 2.02
CA GLU A 116 -8.86 -9.16 1.50
C GLU A 116 -8.88 -7.63 1.46
N LEU A 117 -10.00 -7.03 1.05
CA LEU A 117 -10.14 -5.58 1.03
C LEU A 117 -10.05 -4.97 2.43
N ASP A 118 -10.76 -5.52 3.41
CA ASP A 118 -10.73 -5.05 4.79
C ASP A 118 -9.30 -5.15 5.37
N THR A 119 -8.62 -6.27 5.12
CA THR A 119 -7.21 -6.46 5.52
C THR A 119 -6.29 -5.41 4.88
N LEU A 120 -6.50 -5.08 3.60
CA LEU A 120 -5.71 -4.07 2.90
C LEU A 120 -5.96 -2.67 3.42
N LEU A 121 -7.18 -2.32 3.81
CA LEU A 121 -7.48 -1.01 4.38
C LEU A 121 -6.75 -0.79 5.71
N VAL A 122 -6.72 -1.82 6.58
CA VAL A 122 -5.94 -1.77 7.83
C VAL A 122 -4.44 -1.61 7.54
N ARG A 123 -3.90 -2.39 6.59
CA ARG A 123 -2.48 -2.30 6.20
C ARG A 123 -2.14 -0.95 5.58
N ALA A 124 -3.03 -0.41 4.74
CA ALA A 124 -2.87 0.89 4.12
C ALA A 124 -2.78 2.01 5.17
N ALA A 125 -3.66 2.00 6.17
CA ALA A 125 -3.62 2.96 7.28
C ALA A 125 -2.30 2.90 8.07
N ARG A 126 -1.79 1.68 8.34
CA ARG A 126 -0.48 1.50 8.99
C ARG A 126 0.66 2.06 8.14
N LEU A 127 0.64 1.82 6.82
CA LEU A 127 1.66 2.35 5.92
C LEU A 127 1.64 3.87 5.84
N THR A 128 0.46 4.50 5.79
CA THR A 128 0.37 5.96 5.76
C THR A 128 0.81 6.57 7.08
N ALA A 129 0.48 5.95 8.22
CA ALA A 129 1.02 6.33 9.53
C ALA A 129 2.56 6.24 9.57
N GLN A 130 3.14 5.13 9.12
CA GLN A 130 4.60 4.95 9.07
C GLN A 130 5.29 5.98 8.17
N ALA A 131 4.69 6.27 7.01
CA ALA A 131 5.20 7.29 6.10
C ALA A 131 5.17 8.67 6.76
N ARG A 132 4.09 9.03 7.47
CA ARG A 132 3.97 10.33 8.18
C ARG A 132 5.00 10.47 9.31
N VAL A 133 5.23 9.42 10.10
CA VAL A 133 6.29 9.42 11.13
C VAL A 133 7.65 9.71 10.51
N ARG A 134 7.98 9.07 9.38
CA ARG A 134 9.24 9.33 8.65
C ARG A 134 9.33 10.75 8.10
N LEU A 135 8.24 11.27 7.55
CA LEU A 135 8.19 12.63 7.00
C LEU A 135 8.36 13.69 8.09
N GLY A 136 7.96 13.39 9.33
CA GLY A 136 8.22 14.22 10.51
C GLY A 136 9.61 14.03 11.13
N GLY A 137 10.53 13.32 10.46
CA GLY A 137 11.89 13.07 10.97
C GLY A 137 12.00 11.91 11.98
N GLY A 138 10.88 11.29 12.35
CA GLY A 138 10.87 10.13 13.25
C GLY A 138 11.23 8.83 12.55
N LYS A 139 11.68 7.84 13.33
CA LYS A 139 11.86 6.46 12.84
C LYS A 139 10.69 5.61 13.34
N PRO A 140 9.86 5.03 12.45
CA PRO A 140 8.85 4.07 12.86
C PRO A 140 9.51 2.93 13.63
N ASP A 141 8.88 2.54 14.73
CA ASP A 141 9.35 1.43 15.54
C ASP A 141 9.58 0.20 14.66
N SER A 142 10.78 -0.36 14.79
CA SER A 142 11.24 -1.46 13.94
C SER A 142 10.52 -2.76 14.24
N ALA A 143 9.96 -2.91 15.45
CA ALA A 143 9.19 -4.08 15.84
C ALA A 143 7.78 -4.09 15.23
N THR A 144 7.21 -2.91 14.94
CA THR A 144 5.85 -2.75 14.41
C THR A 144 5.81 -2.29 12.95
N ARG A 145 6.98 -2.11 12.32
CA ARG A 145 7.09 -1.66 10.93
C ARG A 145 6.51 -2.67 9.96
N LEU A 146 5.66 -2.22 9.04
CA LEU A 146 5.13 -3.06 7.98
C LEU A 146 6.11 -3.02 6.81
N VAL A 147 6.73 -4.17 6.52
CA VAL A 147 7.73 -4.32 5.45
C VAL A 147 7.19 -5.05 4.23
N SER A 148 6.02 -5.68 4.34
CA SER A 148 5.35 -6.40 3.26
C SER A 148 3.83 -6.21 3.31
N LEU A 149 3.22 -6.12 2.13
CA LEU A 149 1.76 -6.16 1.97
C LEU A 149 1.19 -7.57 1.96
N HIS A 150 2.03 -8.60 2.03
CA HIS A 150 1.64 -10.01 1.96
C HIS A 150 1.78 -10.69 3.33
N ASP A 151 2.88 -10.47 4.07
CA ASP A 151 3.20 -11.24 5.27
C ASP A 151 3.31 -10.36 6.54
N PRO A 152 2.44 -10.54 7.55
CA PRO A 152 2.49 -9.81 8.81
C PRO A 152 3.55 -10.30 9.82
N GLN A 153 4.33 -11.37 9.56
CA GLN A 153 5.34 -11.90 10.50
C GLN A 153 6.76 -12.00 9.92
N ALA A 154 7.10 -11.24 8.87
CA ALA A 154 8.50 -11.05 8.48
C ALA A 154 9.23 -10.19 9.53
N ARG A 155 9.51 -10.76 10.71
CA ARG A 155 10.37 -10.16 11.73
C ARG A 155 11.79 -10.04 11.17
N PRO A 156 12.52 -8.96 11.44
CA PRO A 156 13.97 -8.98 11.28
C PRO A 156 14.55 -10.03 12.22
N ILE A 157 15.01 -11.17 11.70
CA ILE A 157 15.82 -12.09 12.49
C ILE A 157 17.20 -11.44 12.62
N ARG A 158 17.49 -10.90 13.81
CA ARG A 158 18.83 -10.43 14.18
C ARG A 158 19.70 -11.67 14.41
N LYS A 159 20.15 -12.31 13.33
CA LYS A 159 21.17 -13.37 13.40
C LYS A 159 22.48 -12.65 13.73
N GLY A 160 22.92 -12.74 14.98
CA GLY A 160 24.14 -12.11 15.46
C GLY A 160 25.36 -12.65 14.72
N ARG A 161 25.75 -12.00 13.62
CA ARG A 161 27.09 -12.09 13.06
C ARG A 161 27.57 -10.68 12.72
N ILE A 162 28.76 -10.38 13.22
CA ILE A 162 29.37 -9.05 13.28
C ILE A 162 29.86 -8.58 11.89
N ASP A 163 29.75 -9.40 10.84
CA ASP A 163 30.45 -9.17 9.58
C ASP A 163 29.57 -8.92 8.33
N ARG A 164 28.28 -9.30 8.28
CA ARG A 164 27.44 -9.09 7.07
C ARG A 164 25.93 -8.90 7.31
N PRO A 165 25.37 -7.68 7.18
CA PRO A 165 23.94 -7.47 7.38
C PRO A 165 23.15 -7.55 6.05
N VAL A 166 22.72 -8.77 5.72
CA VAL A 166 21.54 -9.12 4.91
C VAL A 166 21.65 -8.99 3.37
N GLU A 167 21.68 -10.15 2.69
CA GLU A 167 21.39 -10.32 1.26
C GLU A 167 19.99 -10.95 1.08
N PHE A 168 19.23 -10.47 0.08
CA PHE A 168 18.03 -11.14 -0.44
C PHE A 168 18.39 -11.68 -1.83
N GLY A 169 18.06 -12.93 -2.12
CA GLY A 169 18.30 -13.58 -3.42
C GLY A 169 17.56 -12.91 -4.58
N TYR A 170 18.19 -12.96 -5.76
CA TYR A 170 17.81 -12.34 -7.04
C TYR A 170 16.44 -12.77 -7.57
#